data_AF-A0A2M8CAX7-F1
#
_entry.id   AF-A0A2M8CAX7-F1
#
_cell.length_a   1.000
_cell.length_b   1.000
_cell.length_c   1.000
_cell.angle_alpha   90.00
_cell.angle_beta   90.00
_cell.angle_gamma   90.00
#
_symmetry.space_group_name_H-M   'P 1'
#
loop_
_entity.id
_entity.type
_entity.pdbx_description
1 polymer ?
#
loop_
_entity_poly.entity_id
_entity_poly.type
_entity_poly.pdbx_seq_one_letter_code
_entity_poly.pdbx_strand_id
1 'polypeptide(L)'
;MKKIAIISFLLGFSTIVYSQIYFSERYYFETYNSWDGAGNILENDSSYVIIGATGDQFVSSWHRLGFLKIDKNGNKVFSKSIGDTISEYYVQYPGAFRKSGEDEYIAVGVKRQYTDSWVKDAGIIYRFNNLFDTLWTNTSVCDKILPIDTSYIFNHCFELSDKSLIIAGNITVNGETSKALLLKSDSLGNELWRKYFSNSTFNLGVNVIQTTDGGFALSCYLWTFGLYGIAAPYIVKTDSMGNEQWRHYVNWFDQKHGPMYLQNSSDSTIVGAYHYSDIIDYPAT
;
A
#
# COMPACT_ATOMS: atom_id res chain seq x y z
N MET A 1 67.01 -25.94 35.79
CA MET A 1 65.76 -26.38 35.12
C MET A 1 64.81 -25.18 35.01
N LYS A 2 64.63 -24.62 33.81
CA LYS A 2 63.65 -23.54 33.57
C LYS A 2 62.27 -24.20 33.36
N LYS A 3 61.28 -23.85 34.20
CA LYS A 3 59.89 -24.27 34.01
C LYS A 3 59.23 -23.32 33.03
N ILE A 4 58.73 -23.84 31.91
CA ILE A 4 57.92 -23.11 30.94
C ILE A 4 56.46 -23.32 31.33
N ALA A 5 55.73 -22.24 31.60
CA ALA A 5 54.28 -22.26 31.77
C ALA A 5 53.65 -21.96 30.41
N ILE A 6 52.86 -22.89 29.89
CA ILE A 6 52.03 -22.68 28.70
C ILE A 6 50.68 -22.18 29.19
N ILE A 7 50.35 -20.93 28.86
CA ILE A 7 49.01 -20.36 29.07
C ILE A 7 48.29 -20.44 27.72
N SER A 8 47.33 -21.34 27.61
CA SER A 8 46.47 -21.45 26.44
C SER A 8 45.28 -20.51 26.60
N PHE A 9 45.15 -19.51 25.72
CA PHE A 9 43.94 -18.71 25.57
C PHE A 9 42.97 -19.45 24.66
N LEU A 10 41.86 -19.96 25.22
CA LEU A 10 40.73 -20.47 24.44
C LEU A 10 39.84 -19.28 24.04
N LEU A 11 39.97 -18.83 22.79
CA LEU A 11 39.01 -17.94 22.16
C LEU A 11 37.78 -18.77 21.75
N GLY A 12 36.74 -18.76 22.57
CA GLY A 12 35.45 -19.34 22.22
C GLY A 12 34.78 -18.48 21.15
N PHE A 13 34.83 -18.92 19.89
CA PHE A 13 33.96 -18.38 18.84
C PHE A 13 32.56 -18.97 19.05
N SER A 14 31.64 -18.19 19.64
CA SER A 14 30.21 -18.53 19.56
C SER A 14 29.71 -18.17 18.17
N THR A 15 29.57 -19.17 17.30
CA THR A 15 28.79 -19.00 16.07
C THR A 15 27.33 -18.84 16.47
N ILE A 16 26.81 -17.62 16.42
CA ILE A 16 25.37 -17.40 16.53
C ILE A 16 24.76 -17.95 15.25
N VAL A 17 24.12 -19.12 15.35
CA VAL A 17 23.32 -19.68 14.27
C VAL A 17 21.98 -18.98 14.32
N TYR A 18 21.77 -18.02 13.43
CA TYR A 18 20.44 -17.47 13.19
C TYR A 18 19.64 -18.51 12.39
N SER A 19 18.85 -19.33 13.08
CA SER A 19 17.83 -20.13 12.41
C SER A 19 16.67 -19.22 12.06
N GLN A 20 16.30 -19.15 10.78
CA GLN A 20 15.04 -18.54 10.39
C GLN A 20 13.90 -19.36 11.01
N ILE A 21 13.00 -18.66 11.70
CA ILE A 21 11.79 -19.28 12.27
C ILE A 21 10.71 -19.17 11.21
N TYR A 22 10.13 -20.31 10.85
CA TYR A 22 8.99 -20.40 9.95
C TYR A 22 7.77 -20.83 10.75
N PHE A 23 6.65 -20.15 10.54
CA PHE A 23 5.36 -20.52 11.10
C PHE A 23 4.28 -20.35 10.03
N SER A 24 3.19 -21.11 10.16
CA SER A 24 2.05 -21.08 9.26
C SER A 24 0.79 -21.21 10.09
N GLU A 25 0.28 -20.07 10.55
CA GLU A 25 -0.88 -19.99 11.44
C GLU A 25 -1.97 -19.12 10.83
N ARG A 26 -3.23 -19.42 11.19
CA ARG A 26 -4.37 -18.57 10.85
C ARG A 26 -4.64 -17.60 12.00
N TYR A 27 -4.60 -16.31 11.69
CA TYR A 27 -4.88 -15.26 12.65
C TYR A 27 -6.22 -14.58 12.38
N TYR A 28 -6.77 -13.99 13.44
CA TYR A 28 -8.02 -13.23 13.41
C TYR A 28 -7.78 -11.83 14.01
N PHE A 29 -8.37 -10.82 13.37
CA PHE A 29 -8.38 -9.44 13.89
C PHE A 29 -9.33 -9.32 15.09
N GLU A 30 -10.47 -10.02 15.04
CA GLU A 30 -11.46 -10.06 16.11
C GLU A 30 -11.67 -11.49 16.64
N THR A 31 -12.90 -11.81 17.07
CA THR A 31 -13.30 -13.13 17.60
C THR A 31 -13.47 -14.15 16.48
N TYR A 32 -13.49 -15.42 16.88
CA TYR A 32 -13.74 -16.56 16.01
C TYR A 32 -15.13 -16.39 15.35
N ASN A 33 -15.15 -16.26 14.01
CA ASN A 33 -16.29 -16.02 13.10
C ASN A 33 -16.38 -14.61 12.46
N SER A 34 -15.31 -13.82 12.48
CA SER A 34 -15.21 -12.60 11.66
C SER A 34 -14.82 -12.90 10.20
N TRP A 35 -15.27 -12.05 9.27
CA TRP A 35 -14.74 -12.00 7.90
C TRP A 35 -13.49 -11.15 7.90
N ASP A 36 -12.33 -11.79 7.93
CA ASP A 36 -11.03 -11.14 8.00
C ASP A 36 -10.28 -11.27 6.67
N GLY A 37 -9.75 -10.15 6.19
CA GLY A 37 -8.87 -10.08 5.01
C GLY A 37 -7.66 -9.20 5.29
N ALA A 38 -6.48 -9.82 5.39
CA ALA A 38 -5.23 -9.08 5.50
C ALA A 38 -4.90 -8.36 4.19
N GLY A 39 -4.54 -7.08 4.28
CA GLY A 39 -4.19 -6.24 3.13
C GLY A 39 -2.73 -5.85 3.07
N ASN A 40 -2.11 -5.59 4.23
CA ASN A 40 -0.69 -5.24 4.33
C ASN A 40 -0.04 -5.90 5.54
N ILE A 41 1.28 -6.11 5.42
CA ILE A 41 2.14 -6.54 6.50
C ILE A 41 3.39 -5.67 6.53
N LEU A 42 3.81 -5.27 7.73
CA LEU A 42 5.07 -4.58 8.00
C LEU A 42 5.88 -5.38 9.00
N GLU A 43 7.17 -5.50 8.71
CA GLU A 43 8.14 -6.04 9.65
C GLU A 43 8.73 -4.90 10.51
N ASN A 44 8.77 -5.12 11.83
CA ASN A 44 9.52 -4.34 12.80
C ASN A 44 10.63 -5.21 13.41
N ASP A 45 11.55 -4.61 14.16
CA ASP A 45 12.69 -5.31 14.78
C ASP A 45 12.28 -6.56 15.59
N SER A 46 11.17 -6.49 16.33
CA SER A 46 10.71 -7.55 17.22
C SER A 46 9.32 -8.13 16.89
N SER A 47 8.67 -7.68 15.82
CA SER A 47 7.29 -8.07 15.53
C SER A 47 6.94 -7.92 14.06
N TYR A 48 5.81 -8.49 13.65
CA TYR A 48 5.12 -8.12 12.42
C TYR A 48 3.80 -7.42 12.77
N VAL A 49 3.44 -6.43 11.97
CA VAL A 49 2.17 -5.71 12.06
C VAL A 49 1.39 -5.97 10.79
N ILE A 50 0.16 -6.43 10.94
CA ILE A 50 -0.75 -6.74 9.85
C ILE A 50 -1.95 -5.80 9.97
N ILE A 51 -2.37 -5.23 8.85
CA ILE A 51 -3.57 -4.41 8.74
C ILE A 51 -4.46 -4.98 7.64
N GLY A 52 -5.76 -4.85 7.80
CA GLY A 52 -6.73 -5.37 6.85
C GLY A 52 -8.15 -4.96 7.16
N ALA A 53 -9.09 -5.66 6.55
CA ALA A 53 -10.51 -5.51 6.81
C ALA A 53 -11.00 -6.63 7.75
N THR A 54 -11.91 -6.29 8.66
CA THR A 54 -12.61 -7.25 9.53
C THR A 54 -14.10 -6.90 9.59
N GLY A 55 -14.97 -7.91 9.55
CA GLY A 55 -16.43 -7.75 9.57
C GLY A 55 -17.10 -8.82 10.43
N ASP A 56 -18.34 -8.57 10.84
CA ASP A 56 -19.18 -9.56 11.50
C ASP A 56 -19.92 -10.41 10.44
N GLN A 57 -19.87 -11.73 10.55
CA GLN A 57 -20.63 -12.63 9.67
C GLN A 57 -22.15 -12.41 9.70
N PHE A 58 -22.67 -11.79 10.78
CA PHE A 58 -24.09 -11.47 10.93
C PHE A 58 -24.45 -10.07 10.39
N VAL A 59 -23.45 -9.26 10.03
CA VAL A 59 -23.64 -7.93 9.46
C VAL A 59 -22.85 -7.84 8.16
N SER A 60 -23.53 -8.16 7.06
CA SER A 60 -22.93 -8.51 5.76
C SER A 60 -22.24 -7.38 4.97
N SER A 61 -22.08 -6.17 5.52
CA SER A 61 -21.78 -4.99 4.69
C SER A 61 -20.94 -3.89 5.34
N TRP A 62 -20.36 -4.11 6.53
CA TRP A 62 -19.61 -3.04 7.21
C TRP A 62 -18.25 -3.52 7.70
N HIS A 63 -17.27 -3.44 6.79
CA HIS A 63 -15.88 -3.75 7.10
C HIS A 63 -15.23 -2.65 7.95
N ARG A 64 -14.72 -3.03 9.11
CA ARG A 64 -13.85 -2.23 9.98
C ARG A 64 -12.39 -2.45 9.60
N LEU A 65 -11.53 -1.50 9.94
CA LEU A 65 -10.09 -1.62 9.79
C LEU A 65 -9.53 -2.46 10.95
N GLY A 66 -8.99 -3.64 10.65
CA GLY A 66 -8.39 -4.56 11.60
C GLY A 66 -6.87 -4.41 11.69
N PHE A 67 -6.33 -4.53 12.89
CA PHE A 67 -4.90 -4.54 13.21
C PHE A 67 -4.54 -5.79 13.99
N LEU A 68 -3.40 -6.35 13.68
CA LEU A 68 -2.84 -7.51 14.36
C LEU A 68 -1.34 -7.31 14.51
N LYS A 69 -0.83 -7.53 15.72
CA LYS A 69 0.60 -7.60 15.99
C LYS A 69 0.95 -9.02 16.41
N ILE A 70 1.96 -9.59 15.76
CA ILE A 70 2.53 -10.89 16.08
C ILE A 70 4.03 -10.74 16.37
N ASP A 71 4.58 -11.57 17.26
CA ASP A 71 6.03 -11.57 17.54
C ASP A 71 6.82 -12.29 16.42
N LYS A 72 8.16 -12.32 16.52
CA LYS A 72 9.02 -13.03 15.54
C LYS A 72 8.85 -14.55 15.52
N ASN A 73 8.19 -15.13 16.53
CA ASN A 73 7.90 -16.55 16.62
C ASN A 73 6.50 -16.90 16.08
N GLY A 74 5.71 -15.89 15.67
CA GLY A 74 4.34 -16.07 15.20
C GLY A 74 3.30 -16.08 16.32
N ASN A 75 3.65 -15.74 17.57
CA ASN A 75 2.65 -15.62 18.62
C ASN A 75 1.89 -14.30 18.48
N LYS A 76 0.56 -14.35 18.61
CA LYS A 76 -0.26 -13.14 18.66
C LYS A 76 0.08 -12.33 19.90
N VAL A 77 0.49 -11.08 19.70
CA VAL A 77 0.73 -10.10 20.77
C VAL A 77 -0.57 -9.38 21.11
N PHE A 78 -1.23 -8.80 20.10
CA PHE A 78 -2.53 -8.18 20.25
C PHE A 78 -3.27 -8.04 18.92
N SER A 79 -4.57 -7.79 18.98
CA SER A 79 -5.34 -7.28 17.84
C SER A 79 -6.32 -6.20 18.27
N LYS A 80 -6.73 -5.37 17.31
CA LYS A 80 -7.66 -4.26 17.51
C LYS A 80 -8.40 -4.01 16.20
N SER A 81 -9.62 -3.50 16.26
CA SER A 81 -10.31 -2.96 15.10
C SER A 81 -10.79 -1.54 15.36
N ILE A 82 -10.90 -0.75 14.29
CA ILE A 82 -11.51 0.59 14.33
C ILE A 82 -12.47 0.74 13.16
N GLY A 83 -13.56 1.47 13.39
CA GLY A 83 -14.55 1.77 12.37
C GLY A 83 -15.89 2.13 13.01
N ASP A 84 -16.88 2.34 12.17
CA ASP A 84 -18.27 2.59 12.56
C ASP A 84 -19.18 1.57 11.88
N THR A 85 -20.49 1.66 12.12
CA THR A 85 -21.49 0.71 11.61
C THR A 85 -22.16 1.15 10.32
N ILE A 86 -21.70 2.25 9.71
CA ILE A 86 -22.33 2.89 8.54
C ILE A 86 -21.35 3.11 7.38
N SER A 87 -20.09 2.68 7.55
CA SER A 87 -19.01 2.87 6.59
C SER A 87 -18.15 1.61 6.49
N GLU A 88 -17.59 1.37 5.31
CA GLU A 88 -16.56 0.37 5.11
C GLU A 88 -15.19 1.02 4.98
N TYR A 89 -14.17 0.37 5.53
CA TYR A 89 -12.80 0.87 5.59
C TYR A 89 -11.83 -0.10 4.92
N TYR A 90 -11.08 0.41 3.94
CA TYR A 90 -10.20 -0.40 3.10
C TYR A 90 -8.78 0.17 3.07
N VAL A 91 -7.82 -0.58 3.64
CA VAL A 91 -6.37 -0.36 3.48
C VAL A 91 -5.76 -1.66 2.99
N GLN A 92 -5.85 -1.91 1.68
CA GLN A 92 -5.61 -3.24 1.11
C GLN A 92 -4.43 -3.33 0.15
N TYR A 93 -4.02 -2.23 -0.46
CA TYR A 93 -2.99 -2.25 -1.49
C TYR A 93 -1.59 -2.26 -0.87
N PRO A 94 -0.65 -3.08 -1.38
CA PRO A 94 0.72 -3.11 -0.86
C PRO A 94 1.34 -1.71 -0.79
N GLY A 95 1.87 -1.34 0.37
CA GLY A 95 2.48 -0.02 0.64
C GLY A 95 1.49 1.11 0.94
N ALA A 96 0.20 0.79 1.06
CA ALA A 96 -0.81 1.69 1.62
C ALA A 96 -0.65 1.90 3.13
N PHE A 97 0.07 1.02 3.84
CA PHE A 97 0.37 1.12 5.27
C PHE A 97 1.87 1.11 5.49
N ARG A 98 2.39 2.08 6.25
CA ARG A 98 3.82 2.32 6.44
C ARG A 98 4.17 2.80 7.84
N LYS A 99 5.41 2.53 8.26
CA LYS A 99 6.01 3.11 9.46
C LYS A 99 6.36 4.59 9.20
N SER A 100 6.13 5.46 10.19
CA SER A 100 6.26 6.93 10.11
C SER A 100 7.17 7.48 11.22
N GLY A 101 8.22 6.74 11.57
CA GLY A 101 9.07 7.00 12.74
C GLY A 101 9.12 5.76 13.65
N GLU A 102 9.69 5.86 14.84
CA GLU A 102 9.82 4.70 15.74
C GLU A 102 8.45 4.18 16.22
N ASP A 103 7.54 5.09 16.59
CA ASP A 103 6.29 4.78 17.28
C ASP A 103 5.02 5.23 16.53
N GLU A 104 5.11 5.51 15.24
CA GLU A 104 3.98 5.99 14.45
C GLU A 104 3.84 5.24 13.13
N TYR A 105 2.61 5.19 12.64
CA TYR A 105 2.26 4.60 11.36
C TYR A 105 1.39 5.56 10.57
N ILE A 106 1.54 5.51 9.25
CA ILE A 106 0.66 6.18 8.30
C ILE A 106 -0.05 5.12 7.45
N ALA A 107 -1.32 5.35 7.15
CA ALA A 107 -2.06 4.55 6.19
C ALA A 107 -2.83 5.44 5.22
N VAL A 108 -3.04 4.95 4.00
CA VAL A 108 -4.00 5.51 3.06
C VAL A 108 -4.95 4.44 2.58
N GLY A 109 -6.16 4.84 2.17
CA GLY A 109 -7.15 3.88 1.74
C GLY A 109 -8.45 4.52 1.31
N VAL A 110 -9.54 3.76 1.48
CA VAL A 110 -10.90 4.18 1.13
C VAL A 110 -11.81 4.07 2.34
N LYS A 111 -12.60 5.13 2.57
CA LYS A 111 -13.81 5.10 3.38
C LYS A 111 -15.01 5.10 2.44
N ARG A 112 -15.77 4.01 2.43
CA ARG A 112 -16.97 3.83 1.62
C ARG A 112 -18.22 4.01 2.46
N GLN A 113 -19.19 4.76 1.97
CA GLN A 113 -20.51 4.89 2.58
C GLN A 113 -21.60 4.65 1.54
N TYR A 114 -22.60 3.87 1.89
CA TYR A 114 -23.76 3.63 1.03
C TYR A 114 -24.81 4.70 1.32
N THR A 115 -25.31 5.33 0.26
CA THR A 115 -26.44 6.26 0.30
C THR A 115 -27.62 5.63 -0.45
N ASP A 116 -28.81 6.21 -0.29
CA ASP A 116 -30.03 5.73 -0.96
C ASP A 116 -29.90 5.68 -2.50
N SER A 117 -28.98 6.46 -3.08
CA SER A 117 -28.85 6.61 -4.52
C SER A 117 -27.51 6.13 -5.09
N TRP A 118 -26.43 6.10 -4.29
CA TRP A 118 -25.08 5.81 -4.76
C TRP A 118 -24.13 5.35 -3.65
N VAL A 119 -22.99 4.78 -4.03
CA VAL A 119 -21.86 4.53 -3.13
C VAL A 119 -20.93 5.74 -3.16
N LYS A 120 -20.59 6.28 -1.98
CA LYS A 120 -19.61 7.36 -1.83
C LYS A 120 -18.29 6.81 -1.32
N ASP A 121 -17.28 6.82 -2.18
CA ASP A 121 -15.91 6.45 -1.84
C ASP A 121 -15.06 7.71 -1.62
N ALA A 122 -14.63 7.92 -0.38
CA ALA A 122 -13.69 8.96 -0.02
C ALA A 122 -12.29 8.36 0.19
N GLY A 123 -11.28 9.02 -0.35
CA GLY A 123 -9.90 8.74 -0.03
C GLY A 123 -9.66 9.14 1.42
N ILE A 124 -9.02 8.27 2.19
CA ILE A 124 -8.76 8.51 3.60
C ILE A 124 -7.27 8.37 3.87
N ILE A 125 -6.73 9.30 4.67
CA ILE A 125 -5.39 9.25 5.23
C ILE A 125 -5.54 9.05 6.74
N TYR A 126 -4.75 8.15 7.30
CA TYR A 126 -4.69 7.87 8.73
C TYR A 126 -3.30 8.09 9.26
N ARG A 127 -3.22 8.58 10.51
CA ARG A 127 -2.03 8.45 11.33
C ARG A 127 -2.35 7.76 12.65
N PHE A 128 -1.46 6.86 13.05
CA PHE A 128 -1.62 6.03 14.24
C PHE A 128 -0.39 6.10 15.14
N ASN A 129 -0.60 5.93 16.44
CA ASN A 129 0.48 5.62 17.38
C ASN A 129 0.86 4.11 17.29
N ASN A 130 1.82 3.68 18.11
CA ASN A 130 2.31 2.31 18.16
C ASN A 130 1.32 1.28 18.75
N LEU A 131 0.21 1.74 19.32
CA LEU A 131 -0.92 0.92 19.80
C LEU A 131 -2.08 0.88 18.79
N PHE A 132 -1.91 1.51 17.62
CA PHE A 132 -2.95 1.71 16.61
C PHE A 132 -4.16 2.49 17.13
N ASP A 133 -3.95 3.42 18.06
CA ASP A 133 -4.90 4.50 18.29
C ASP A 133 -4.76 5.54 17.18
N THR A 134 -5.90 5.98 16.66
CA THR A 134 -5.96 7.03 15.66
C THR A 134 -5.51 8.35 16.28
N LEU A 135 -4.40 8.89 15.77
CA LEU A 135 -3.96 10.24 16.10
C LEU A 135 -4.78 11.27 15.32
N TRP A 136 -4.97 11.02 14.02
CA TRP A 136 -5.87 11.79 13.17
C TRP A 136 -6.27 11.01 11.91
N THR A 137 -7.37 11.43 11.29
CA THR A 137 -7.76 11.04 9.94
C THR A 137 -8.08 12.27 9.09
N ASN A 138 -7.86 12.16 7.78
CA ASN A 138 -8.25 13.19 6.83
C ASN A 138 -8.97 12.56 5.64
N THR A 139 -10.24 12.93 5.44
CA THR A 139 -11.07 12.53 4.30
C THR A 139 -11.49 13.72 3.44
N SER A 140 -11.04 14.93 3.77
CA SER A 140 -11.42 16.18 3.10
C SER A 140 -10.54 16.50 1.90
N VAL A 141 -9.58 15.62 1.61
CA VAL A 141 -8.71 15.71 0.45
C VAL A 141 -9.59 15.60 -0.79
N CYS A 142 -9.36 16.47 -1.78
CA CYS A 142 -9.89 16.35 -3.13
C CYS A 142 -11.40 16.71 -3.39
N ASP A 143 -12.26 16.92 -2.40
CA ASP A 143 -13.73 17.13 -2.54
C ASP A 143 -14.19 18.51 -3.11
N LYS A 144 -13.39 19.23 -3.91
CA LYS A 144 -13.55 20.70 -4.02
C LYS A 144 -13.90 21.31 -5.38
N ILE A 145 -13.96 20.58 -6.50
CA ILE A 145 -14.16 21.21 -7.82
C ILE A 145 -15.12 20.39 -8.71
N LEU A 146 -16.04 21.09 -9.38
CA LEU A 146 -16.96 20.52 -10.37
C LEU A 146 -16.24 20.18 -11.71
N PRO A 147 -16.63 19.10 -12.41
CA PRO A 147 -17.60 18.09 -12.00
C PRO A 147 -17.14 17.34 -10.74
N ILE A 148 -18.07 17.10 -9.80
CA ILE A 148 -17.74 16.45 -8.51
C ILE A 148 -17.10 15.10 -8.83
N ASP A 149 -15.85 14.94 -8.39
CA ASP A 149 -15.17 13.66 -8.38
C ASP A 149 -16.02 12.69 -7.55
N THR A 150 -16.47 11.59 -8.16
CA THR A 150 -17.49 10.70 -7.57
C THR A 150 -16.89 9.63 -6.66
N SER A 151 -15.60 9.33 -6.80
CA SER A 151 -14.92 8.32 -5.99
C SER A 151 -13.42 8.56 -5.93
N TYR A 152 -12.84 8.34 -4.75
CA TYR A 152 -11.40 8.40 -4.49
C TYR A 152 -10.90 7.09 -3.93
N ILE A 153 -9.86 6.55 -4.56
CA ILE A 153 -9.19 5.34 -4.10
C ILE A 153 -7.71 5.64 -3.92
N PHE A 154 -7.21 5.59 -2.69
CA PHE A 154 -5.78 5.74 -2.41
C PHE A 154 -5.15 4.35 -2.26
N ASN A 155 -4.17 4.07 -3.13
CA ASN A 155 -3.59 2.73 -3.27
C ASN A 155 -2.20 2.63 -2.64
N HIS A 156 -1.41 3.70 -2.64
CA HIS A 156 -0.06 3.66 -2.10
C HIS A 156 0.31 5.03 -1.55
N CYS A 157 1.10 5.06 -0.48
CA CYS A 157 1.66 6.29 0.03
C CYS A 157 3.18 6.19 0.24
N PHE A 158 3.83 7.34 0.22
CA PHE A 158 5.22 7.51 0.58
C PHE A 158 5.34 8.76 1.44
N GLU A 159 5.94 8.64 2.62
CA GLU A 159 6.23 9.79 3.48
C GLU A 159 7.61 10.34 3.13
N LEU A 160 7.67 11.64 2.83
CA LEU A 160 8.90 12.37 2.53
C LEU A 160 9.61 12.78 3.83
N SER A 161 10.86 13.23 3.70
CA SER A 161 11.69 13.64 4.85
C SER A 161 11.10 14.80 5.66
N ASP A 162 10.29 15.65 5.02
CA ASP A 162 9.56 16.77 5.64
C ASP A 162 8.20 16.35 6.22
N LYS A 163 7.92 15.04 6.28
CA LYS A 163 6.63 14.44 6.72
C LYS A 163 5.45 14.74 5.80
N SER A 164 5.65 15.39 4.65
CA SER A 164 4.64 15.47 3.61
C SER A 164 4.41 14.09 2.98
N LEU A 165 3.21 13.84 2.47
CA LEU A 165 2.86 12.55 1.86
C LEU A 165 2.75 12.70 0.36
N ILE A 166 3.22 11.68 -0.34
CA ILE A 166 2.96 11.46 -1.76
C ILE A 166 2.09 10.21 -1.88
N ILE A 167 0.95 10.36 -2.53
CA ILE A 167 -0.09 9.34 -2.58
C ILE A 167 -0.38 9.02 -4.04
N ALA A 168 -0.31 7.73 -4.38
CA ALA A 168 -0.81 7.19 -5.63
C ALA A 168 -2.20 6.61 -5.43
N GLY A 169 -3.05 6.80 -6.42
CA GLY A 169 -4.41 6.29 -6.37
C GLY A 169 -5.15 6.50 -7.68
N ASN A 170 -6.46 6.54 -7.61
CA ASN A 170 -7.29 6.95 -8.72
C ASN A 170 -8.51 7.72 -8.26
N ILE A 171 -9.04 8.49 -9.19
CA ILE A 171 -10.32 9.17 -9.04
C ILE A 171 -11.27 8.63 -10.09
N THR A 172 -12.56 8.60 -9.81
CA THR A 172 -13.59 8.45 -10.83
C THR A 172 -14.31 9.77 -11.00
N VAL A 173 -14.38 10.28 -12.23
CA VAL A 173 -15.08 11.54 -12.52
C VAL A 173 -16.45 11.21 -13.13
N ASN A 174 -17.51 11.76 -12.56
CA ASN A 174 -18.90 11.56 -12.99
C ASN A 174 -19.33 10.08 -13.12
N GLY A 175 -18.69 9.16 -12.39
CA GLY A 175 -19.00 7.73 -12.48
C GLY A 175 -18.59 7.06 -13.80
N GLU A 176 -17.90 7.75 -14.71
CA GLU A 176 -17.64 7.26 -16.07
C GLU A 176 -16.21 6.73 -16.27
N THR A 177 -15.21 7.54 -15.90
CA THR A 177 -13.80 7.25 -16.21
C THR A 177 -12.93 7.39 -14.98
N SER A 178 -12.06 6.40 -14.76
CA SER A 178 -11.06 6.49 -13.69
C SER A 178 -9.77 7.12 -14.21
N LYS A 179 -9.18 8.02 -13.41
CA LYS A 179 -7.92 8.69 -13.72
C LYS A 179 -6.88 8.34 -12.67
N ALA A 180 -5.68 7.96 -13.10
CA ALA A 180 -4.58 7.74 -12.17
C ALA A 180 -4.20 9.08 -11.52
N LEU A 181 -4.08 9.06 -10.20
CA LEU A 181 -3.85 10.21 -9.35
C LEU A 181 -2.47 10.12 -8.71
N LEU A 182 -1.75 11.25 -8.76
CA LEU A 182 -0.65 11.56 -7.86
C LEU A 182 -1.03 12.78 -7.03
N LEU A 183 -1.02 12.62 -5.73
CA LEU A 183 -1.41 13.64 -4.76
C LEU A 183 -0.24 13.92 -3.83
N LYS A 184 0.05 15.20 -3.57
CA LYS A 184 0.89 15.61 -2.46
C LYS A 184 0.04 16.27 -1.39
N SER A 185 0.24 15.85 -0.14
CA SER A 185 -0.32 16.53 1.03
C SER A 185 0.77 17.10 1.92
N ASP A 186 0.41 18.01 2.81
CA ASP A 186 1.24 18.35 3.97
C ASP A 186 1.27 17.20 4.99
N SER A 187 1.95 17.41 6.12
CA SER A 187 2.08 16.43 7.21
C SER A 187 0.80 16.20 8.02
N LEU A 188 -0.25 17.01 7.80
CA LEU A 188 -1.58 16.88 8.39
C LEU A 188 -2.59 16.30 7.38
N GLY A 189 -2.12 15.89 6.20
CA GLY A 189 -2.96 15.32 5.16
C GLY A 189 -3.73 16.36 4.33
N ASN A 190 -3.45 17.66 4.47
CA ASN A 190 -4.09 18.67 3.61
C ASN A 190 -3.47 18.67 2.22
N GLU A 191 -4.30 18.69 1.18
CA GLU A 191 -3.83 18.74 -0.21
C GLU A 191 -2.98 19.98 -0.50
N LEU A 192 -1.77 19.76 -1.02
CA LEU A 192 -0.91 20.81 -1.56
C LEU A 192 -1.07 20.91 -3.08
N TRP A 193 -1.07 19.76 -3.76
CA TRP A 193 -1.36 19.65 -5.18
C TRP A 193 -1.75 18.24 -5.57
N ARG A 194 -2.43 18.11 -6.71
CA ARG A 194 -2.72 16.83 -7.35
C ARG A 194 -2.51 16.89 -8.85
N LYS A 195 -2.17 15.75 -9.44
CA LYS A 195 -1.90 15.56 -10.87
C LYS A 195 -2.57 14.29 -11.35
N TYR A 196 -3.01 14.31 -12.60
CA TYR A 196 -3.65 13.17 -13.24
C TYR A 196 -2.80 12.69 -14.40
N PHE A 197 -2.62 11.39 -14.48
CA PHE A 197 -1.90 10.74 -15.55
C PHE A 197 -2.84 9.76 -16.21
N SER A 198 -3.50 10.17 -17.28
CA SER A 198 -4.53 9.36 -17.92
C SER A 198 -4.53 9.63 -19.41
N ASN A 199 -4.72 8.57 -20.17
CA ASN A 199 -4.74 8.59 -21.64
C ASN A 199 -5.87 7.71 -22.20
N SER A 200 -6.68 7.12 -21.33
CA SER A 200 -7.78 6.23 -21.70
C SER A 200 -8.94 6.33 -20.70
N THR A 201 -9.90 5.42 -20.85
CA THR A 201 -11.14 5.36 -20.09
C THR A 201 -10.94 4.97 -18.63
N PHE A 202 -10.05 4.01 -18.31
CA PHE A 202 -9.78 3.62 -16.92
C PHE A 202 -8.28 3.55 -16.66
N ASN A 203 -7.84 4.38 -15.72
CA ASN A 203 -6.47 4.47 -15.29
C ASN A 203 -6.39 4.43 -13.76
N LEU A 204 -5.55 3.54 -13.24
CA LEU A 204 -5.28 3.40 -11.81
C LEU A 204 -3.84 3.83 -11.52
N GLY A 205 -3.61 4.64 -10.49
CA GLY A 205 -2.28 4.83 -9.91
C GLY A 205 -2.04 3.70 -8.91
N VAL A 206 -1.01 2.89 -9.14
CA VAL A 206 -0.76 1.66 -8.38
C VAL A 206 0.20 1.91 -7.24
N ASN A 207 1.39 2.44 -7.54
CA ASN A 207 2.45 2.62 -6.57
C ASN A 207 3.31 3.84 -6.95
N VAL A 208 3.89 4.50 -5.95
CA VAL A 208 4.74 5.68 -6.13
C VAL A 208 5.98 5.60 -5.26
N ILE A 209 7.10 6.03 -5.83
CA ILE A 209 8.39 6.16 -5.16
C ILE A 209 8.99 7.55 -5.43
N GLN A 210 9.76 8.06 -4.47
CA GLN A 210 10.58 9.25 -4.69
C GLN A 210 11.85 8.87 -5.45
N THR A 211 12.21 9.65 -6.47
CA THR A 211 13.44 9.47 -7.23
C THR A 211 14.58 10.30 -6.64
N THR A 212 15.83 9.93 -6.94
CA THR A 212 17.03 10.55 -6.36
C THR A 212 17.23 12.01 -6.75
N ASP A 213 16.63 12.45 -7.85
CA ASP A 213 16.56 13.86 -8.27
C ASP A 213 15.47 14.67 -7.54
N GLY A 214 14.78 14.06 -6.56
CA GLY A 214 13.72 14.70 -5.78
C GLY A 214 12.34 14.69 -6.44
N GLY A 215 12.21 14.13 -7.64
CA GLY A 215 10.93 13.88 -8.30
C GLY A 215 10.25 12.59 -7.86
N PHE A 216 9.29 12.11 -8.65
CA PHE A 216 8.56 10.87 -8.35
C PHE A 216 8.44 9.96 -9.57
N ALA A 217 8.49 8.65 -9.35
CA ALA A 217 8.10 7.66 -10.33
C ALA A 217 6.81 6.98 -9.86
N LEU A 218 5.80 6.99 -10.72
CA LEU A 218 4.48 6.41 -10.48
C LEU A 218 4.31 5.25 -11.46
N SER A 219 3.99 4.06 -10.95
CA SER A 219 3.39 3.03 -11.79
C SER A 219 1.89 3.19 -11.84
N CYS A 220 1.36 3.04 -13.04
CA CYS A 220 -0.05 3.09 -13.31
C CYS A 220 -0.48 1.84 -14.06
N TYR A 221 -1.78 1.63 -14.07
CA TYR A 221 -2.43 0.55 -14.79
C TYR A 221 -3.54 1.11 -15.66
N LEU A 222 -3.55 0.72 -16.93
CA LEU A 222 -4.58 1.07 -17.88
C LEU A 222 -5.46 -0.14 -18.13
N TRP A 223 -6.78 0.09 -18.13
CA TRP A 223 -7.76 -0.92 -18.49
C TRP A 223 -8.83 -0.34 -19.43
N THR A 224 -9.25 -1.10 -20.44
CA THR A 224 -10.37 -0.75 -21.31
C THR A 224 -11.31 -1.94 -21.52
N PHE A 225 -12.60 -1.65 -21.69
CA PHE A 225 -13.63 -2.65 -22.00
C PHE A 225 -13.70 -2.94 -23.51
N GLY A 226 -14.18 -4.14 -23.88
CA GLY A 226 -14.51 -4.54 -25.24
C GLY A 226 -13.74 -5.75 -25.75
N LEU A 227 -14.08 -6.21 -26.96
CA LEU A 227 -13.45 -7.37 -27.62
C LEU A 227 -11.93 -7.20 -27.84
N TYR A 228 -11.44 -5.96 -27.80
CA TYR A 228 -10.03 -5.58 -27.91
C TYR A 228 -9.57 -4.77 -26.69
N GLY A 229 -10.12 -5.07 -25.51
CA GLY A 229 -9.74 -4.42 -24.25
C GLY A 229 -8.23 -4.56 -23.99
N ILE A 230 -7.61 -3.49 -23.53
CA ILE A 230 -6.19 -3.42 -23.20
C ILE A 230 -6.05 -3.41 -21.69
N ALA A 231 -5.20 -4.28 -21.15
CA ALA A 231 -4.77 -4.29 -19.77
C ALA A 231 -3.23 -4.19 -19.74
N ALA A 232 -2.70 -3.02 -19.38
CA ALA A 232 -1.26 -2.79 -19.46
C ALA A 232 -0.75 -1.82 -18.37
N PRO A 233 0.39 -2.11 -17.74
CA PRO A 233 1.08 -1.17 -16.87
C PRO A 233 1.83 -0.11 -17.67
N TYR A 234 1.98 1.07 -17.07
CA TYR A 234 2.85 2.13 -17.58
C TYR A 234 3.50 2.88 -16.42
N ILE A 235 4.61 3.54 -16.71
CA ILE A 235 5.38 4.34 -15.75
C ILE A 235 5.27 5.80 -16.15
N VAL A 236 5.13 6.68 -15.16
CA VAL A 236 5.26 8.12 -15.31
C VAL A 236 6.35 8.61 -14.37
N LYS A 237 7.30 9.37 -14.91
CA LYS A 237 8.28 10.13 -14.13
C LYS A 237 7.87 11.59 -14.07
N THR A 238 7.99 12.18 -12.90
CA THR A 238 7.69 13.59 -12.65
C THR A 238 8.85 14.33 -11.99
N ASP A 239 8.81 15.65 -12.06
CA ASP A 239 9.60 16.52 -11.20
C ASP A 239 9.04 16.57 -9.76
N SER A 240 9.68 17.33 -8.86
CA SER A 240 9.26 17.46 -7.46
C SER A 240 7.92 18.19 -7.25
N MET A 241 7.42 18.86 -8.30
CA MET A 241 6.11 19.52 -8.33
C MET A 241 5.03 18.64 -9.00
N GLY A 242 5.38 17.39 -9.34
CA GLY A 242 4.49 16.44 -9.97
C GLY A 242 4.26 16.69 -11.46
N ASN A 243 5.01 17.58 -12.12
CA ASN A 243 4.89 17.76 -13.57
C ASN A 243 5.57 16.59 -14.29
N GLU A 244 4.90 16.04 -15.29
CA GLU A 244 5.42 14.92 -16.08
C GLU A 244 6.70 15.31 -16.83
N GLN A 245 7.73 14.49 -16.68
CA GLN A 245 8.97 14.58 -17.46
C GLN A 245 8.95 13.58 -18.62
N TRP A 246 8.50 12.35 -18.36
CA TRP A 246 8.31 11.33 -19.38
C TRP A 246 7.35 10.25 -18.90
N ARG A 247 6.86 9.45 -19.84
CA ARG A 247 6.11 8.22 -19.57
C ARG A 247 6.56 7.08 -20.48
N HIS A 248 6.40 5.85 -20.01
CA HIS A 248 6.73 4.63 -20.76
C HIS A 248 5.65 3.58 -20.58
N TYR A 249 5.14 3.03 -21.69
CA TYR A 249 4.16 1.94 -21.67
C TYR A 249 4.88 0.61 -21.74
N VAL A 250 4.63 -0.25 -20.76
CA VAL A 250 5.27 -1.57 -20.70
C VAL A 250 4.42 -2.53 -21.53
N ASN A 251 5.00 -3.06 -22.60
CA ASN A 251 4.40 -4.09 -23.46
C ASN A 251 2.98 -3.78 -23.94
N TRP A 252 2.76 -2.56 -24.43
CA TRP A 252 1.45 -2.05 -24.91
C TRP A 252 0.70 -2.97 -25.88
N PHE A 253 1.41 -3.80 -26.64
CA PHE A 253 0.84 -4.70 -27.64
C PHE A 253 0.36 -6.04 -27.05
N ASP A 254 0.76 -6.38 -25.84
CA ASP A 254 0.44 -7.63 -25.17
C ASP A 254 -0.61 -7.37 -24.07
N GLN A 255 -1.82 -7.87 -24.27
CA GLN A 255 -3.05 -7.22 -23.79
C GLN A 255 -3.50 -7.64 -22.38
N LYS A 256 -2.66 -8.32 -21.59
CA LYS A 256 -3.10 -8.98 -20.35
C LYS A 256 -2.06 -8.98 -19.22
N HIS A 257 -1.40 -7.85 -18.99
CA HIS A 257 -0.42 -7.75 -17.91
C HIS A 257 -1.10 -7.25 -16.64
N GLY A 258 -0.65 -7.69 -15.47
CA GLY A 258 -1.12 -7.17 -14.18
C GLY A 258 -0.54 -5.79 -13.86
N PRO A 259 -0.95 -5.18 -12.73
CA PRO A 259 -0.37 -3.94 -12.26
C PRO A 259 1.12 -4.12 -11.91
N MET A 260 1.91 -3.08 -12.17
CA MET A 260 3.34 -3.05 -11.84
C MET A 260 3.59 -2.32 -10.51
N TYR A 261 4.51 -2.84 -9.72
CA TYR A 261 5.02 -2.21 -8.52
C TYR A 261 6.46 -1.77 -8.73
N LEU A 262 6.77 -0.53 -8.32
CA LEU A 262 8.11 0.02 -8.39
C LEU A 262 8.76 -0.03 -7.00
N GLN A 263 10.06 -0.27 -6.98
CA GLN A 263 10.85 -0.25 -5.76
C GLN A 263 12.21 0.39 -6.04
N ASN A 264 12.63 1.29 -5.16
CA ASN A 264 13.99 1.80 -5.15
C ASN A 264 14.95 0.72 -4.62
N SER A 265 16.11 0.62 -5.26
CA SER A 265 17.27 -0.14 -4.79
C SER A 265 18.28 0.78 -4.08
N SER A 266 19.19 0.19 -3.31
CA SER A 266 20.26 0.91 -2.60
C SER A 266 21.26 1.60 -3.55
N ASP A 267 21.37 1.12 -4.78
CA ASP A 267 22.21 1.70 -5.84
C ASP A 267 21.49 2.78 -6.67
N SER A 268 20.33 3.26 -6.19
CA SER A 268 19.49 4.26 -6.88
C SER A 268 18.85 3.78 -8.18
N THR A 269 18.87 2.47 -8.46
CA THR A 269 18.06 1.90 -9.54
C THR A 269 16.60 1.78 -9.11
N ILE A 270 15.71 1.82 -10.11
CA ILE A 270 14.27 1.55 -9.93
C ILE A 270 13.99 0.20 -10.56
N VAL A 271 13.49 -0.74 -9.75
CA VAL A 271 13.03 -2.04 -10.22
C VAL A 271 11.52 -2.02 -10.33
N GLY A 272 11.00 -2.43 -11.49
CA GLY A 272 9.57 -2.63 -11.72
C GLY A 272 9.28 -4.12 -11.89
N ALA A 273 8.26 -4.62 -11.20
CA ALA A 273 7.78 -5.99 -11.37
C ALA A 273 6.25 -6.00 -11.51
N TYR A 274 5.75 -6.83 -12.42
CA TYR A 274 4.33 -7.07 -12.63
C TYR A 274 4.10 -8.57 -12.85
N HIS A 275 2.89 -9.03 -12.50
CA HIS A 275 2.50 -10.41 -12.76
C HIS A 275 1.93 -10.52 -14.17
N TYR A 276 2.38 -11.52 -14.94
CA TYR A 276 1.75 -11.92 -16.19
C TYR A 276 0.69 -12.97 -15.88
N SER A 277 -0.59 -12.70 -16.13
CA SER A 277 -1.60 -13.75 -16.06
C SER A 277 -1.90 -14.22 -17.48
N ASP A 278 -1.30 -15.32 -17.90
CA ASP A 278 -1.97 -16.21 -18.84
C ASP A 278 -1.66 -17.66 -18.50
N ILE A 279 -2.63 -18.48 -18.90
CA ILE A 279 -2.63 -19.92 -19.11
C ILE A 279 -1.23 -20.52 -19.13
N ILE A 280 -1.04 -21.55 -18.31
CA ILE A 280 0.08 -22.49 -18.40
C ILE A 280 0.12 -23.00 -19.84
N ASP A 281 1.04 -22.50 -20.66
CA ASP A 281 1.46 -23.24 -21.85
C ASP A 281 2.12 -24.51 -21.32
N TYR A 282 1.37 -25.61 -21.34
CA TYR A 282 1.95 -26.92 -21.13
C TYR A 282 3.04 -27.11 -22.19
N PRO A 283 4.24 -27.60 -21.83
CA PRO A 283 5.23 -27.92 -22.83
C PRO A 283 4.59 -28.91 -23.82
N ALA A 284 4.67 -28.57 -25.12
CA ALA A 284 4.21 -29.46 -26.16
C ALA A 284 4.91 -30.82 -26.00
N THR A 285 4.10 -31.87 -25.87
CA THR A 285 4.54 -33.27 -25.82
C THR A 285 5.19 -33.70 -27.13
#